data_AF-A0A6C0EP03-F1
#
_entry.id   AF-A0A6C0EP03-F1
#
_cell.length_a   1.000
_cell.length_b   1.000
_cell.length_c   1.000
_cell.angle_alpha   90.00
_cell.angle_beta   90.00
_cell.angle_gamma   90.00
#
_symmetry.space_group_name_H-M   'P 1'
#
loop_
_entity.id
_entity.type
_entity.pdbx_description
1 polymer ?
#
loop_
_entity_poly.entity_id
_entity_poly.type
_entity_poly.pdbx_seq_one_letter_code
_entity_poly.pdbx_strand_id
1 'polypeptide(L)'
;FNCKEPDMIDIKHPKCIVCKLKIPNFGLQNDKIAKYCATCKEPDMINIISPRCKSEWCNTLITNKYDGYCCYCFMHLFPDKQVSRNYKTKEKYVIDYIKEHFKEIDIITDKQIHGGCSRRRPDILIDLGYQIIIVEIDENQHINYDCSCENKRIMELSQDVDHRHIIFIRFNPDDYKTNLKNITSCWGLNKKGICTIKKCKQEEWNERLIILKEQINYWLINKTSKLIEIIQLFYDT
;
A
#
# COMPACT_ATOMS: atom_id res chain seq x y z
N PHE A 1 28.51 29.63 31.24
CA PHE A 1 27.78 28.38 30.94
C PHE A 1 28.32 27.24 31.79
N ASN A 2 28.04 27.22 33.11
CA ASN A 2 28.27 26.00 33.88
C ASN A 2 27.42 26.02 35.16
N CYS A 3 26.11 25.82 34.99
CA CYS A 3 25.16 25.66 36.11
C CYS A 3 24.89 24.17 36.40
N LYS A 4 25.74 23.27 35.90
CA LYS A 4 25.53 21.82 36.01
C LYS A 4 26.19 21.30 37.27
N GLU A 5 25.39 20.81 38.22
CA GLU A 5 25.89 20.11 39.40
C GLU A 5 26.42 18.70 39.04
N PRO A 6 27.35 18.13 39.84
CA PRO A 6 27.99 16.83 39.55
C PRO A 6 26.99 15.69 39.29
N ASP A 7 25.85 15.69 39.97
CA ASP A 7 24.85 14.63 39.90
C ASP A 7 23.77 14.87 38.81
N MET A 8 23.82 15.99 38.10
CA MET A 8 22.84 16.28 37.05
C MET A 8 23.08 15.45 35.78
N ILE A 9 22.05 14.72 35.35
CA ILE A 9 22.07 13.90 34.14
C ILE A 9 21.44 14.64 32.95
N ASP A 10 21.97 14.41 31.75
CA ASP A 10 21.37 14.92 30.51
C ASP A 10 20.13 14.09 30.15
N ILE A 11 18.96 14.68 30.33
CA ILE A 11 17.66 14.06 30.02
C ILE A 11 17.26 14.18 28.54
N LYS A 12 17.86 15.13 27.80
CA LYS A 12 17.51 15.40 26.40
C LYS A 12 18.30 14.50 25.45
N HIS A 13 19.55 14.20 25.77
CA HIS A 13 20.42 13.33 24.99
C HIS A 13 20.99 12.21 25.87
N PRO A 14 20.15 11.27 26.34
CA PRO A 14 20.59 10.18 27.18
C PRO A 14 21.67 9.35 26.47
N LYS A 15 22.61 8.84 27.26
CA LYS A 15 23.70 7.99 26.78
C LYS A 15 23.46 6.55 27.18
N CYS A 16 23.91 5.62 26.33
CA CYS A 16 23.87 4.19 26.62
C CYS A 16 24.49 3.90 27.99
N ILE A 17 23.81 3.11 28.82
CA ILE A 17 24.23 2.86 30.20
C ILE A 17 25.59 2.15 30.29
N VAL A 18 25.95 1.36 29.27
CA VAL A 18 27.19 0.60 29.20
C VAL A 18 28.34 1.45 28.64
N CYS A 19 28.27 1.85 27.37
CA CYS A 19 29.41 2.52 26.73
C CYS A 19 29.48 4.02 26.99
N LYS A 20 28.40 4.67 27.46
CA LYS A 20 28.28 6.13 27.69
C LYS A 20 28.54 7.03 26.47
N LEU A 21 28.77 6.47 25.29
CA LEU A 21 29.11 7.23 24.07
C LEU A 21 27.90 7.42 23.13
N LYS A 22 27.14 6.35 22.88
CA LYS A 22 26.07 6.31 21.86
C LYS A 22 24.69 6.59 22.45
N ILE A 23 23.77 7.10 21.61
CA ILE A 23 22.35 7.24 21.96
C ILE A 23 21.72 5.84 22.06
N PRO A 24 21.00 5.52 23.15
CA PRO A 24 20.36 4.23 23.31
C PRO A 24 19.06 4.16 22.50
N ASN A 25 18.86 3.04 21.82
CA ASN A 25 17.62 2.73 21.08
C ASN A 25 17.00 1.39 21.50
N PHE A 26 17.72 0.58 22.29
CA PHE A 26 17.37 -0.77 22.65
C PHE A 26 17.00 -0.90 24.13
N GLY A 27 16.04 -1.78 24.40
CA GLY A 27 15.53 -2.16 25.71
C GLY A 27 14.74 -3.47 25.63
N LEU A 28 14.16 -3.90 26.74
CA LEU A 28 13.31 -5.08 26.80
C LEU A 28 11.91 -4.79 26.24
N GLN A 29 11.17 -5.86 25.95
CA GLN A 29 9.76 -5.77 25.58
C GLN A 29 9.00 -5.01 26.69
N ASN A 30 8.30 -3.94 26.31
CA ASN A 30 7.54 -3.02 27.17
C ASN A 30 8.35 -1.99 27.98
N ASP A 31 9.67 -1.92 27.82
CA ASP A 31 10.44 -0.80 28.35
C ASP A 31 9.95 0.52 27.73
N LYS A 32 9.79 1.54 28.58
CA LYS A 32 9.40 2.89 28.14
C LYS A 32 10.59 3.74 27.71
N ILE A 33 11.80 3.37 28.12
CA ILE A 33 13.03 4.15 27.93
C ILE A 33 14.12 3.20 27.46
N ALA A 34 14.74 3.52 26.33
CA ALA A 34 15.89 2.78 25.84
C ALA A 34 17.13 3.10 26.68
N LYS A 35 17.84 2.06 27.11
CA LYS A 35 19.05 2.19 27.93
C LYS A 35 20.30 1.70 27.19
N TYR A 36 20.14 0.92 26.13
CA TYR A 36 21.23 0.25 25.44
C TYR A 36 21.34 0.72 23.97
N CYS A 37 22.58 0.86 23.49
CA CYS A 37 22.83 1.09 22.06
C CYS A 37 22.93 -0.25 21.32
N ALA A 38 22.90 -0.22 19.98
CA ALA A 38 22.93 -1.44 19.15
C ALA A 38 24.10 -2.38 19.45
N THR A 39 25.26 -1.84 19.83
CA THR A 39 26.48 -2.61 20.13
C THR A 39 26.56 -3.10 21.57
N CYS A 40 25.70 -2.59 22.45
CA CYS A 40 25.69 -2.96 23.88
C CYS A 40 24.36 -3.61 24.28
N LYS A 41 23.51 -3.98 23.32
CA LYS A 41 22.24 -4.64 23.59
C LYS A 41 22.48 -6.11 23.92
N GLU A 42 21.62 -6.68 24.75
CA GLU A 42 21.55 -8.13 24.94
C GLU A 42 20.73 -8.79 23.82
N PRO A 43 20.85 -10.12 23.62
CA PRO A 43 20.15 -10.83 22.54
C PRO A 43 18.63 -10.64 22.56
N ASP A 44 18.02 -10.61 23.74
CA ASP A 44 16.59 -10.44 23.99
C ASP A 44 16.09 -8.98 23.88
N MET A 45 17.01 -8.01 23.85
CA MET A 45 16.66 -6.60 23.72
C MET A 45 16.30 -6.23 22.28
N ILE A 46 15.19 -5.48 22.16
CA ILE A 46 14.62 -4.99 20.90
C ILE A 46 14.81 -3.48 20.77
N ASN A 47 14.79 -2.98 19.53
CA ASN A 47 14.76 -1.54 19.29
C ASN A 47 13.36 -1.00 19.64
N ILE A 48 13.26 -0.26 20.74
CA ILE A 48 11.98 0.28 21.24
C ILE A 48 11.71 1.72 20.79
N ILE A 49 12.73 2.42 20.29
CA ILE A 49 12.62 3.79 19.76
C ILE A 49 12.18 3.78 18.30
N SER A 50 12.69 2.84 17.52
CA SER A 50 12.38 2.69 16.10
C SER A 50 12.21 1.20 15.78
N PRO A 51 11.18 0.54 16.35
CA PRO A 51 10.93 -0.86 16.08
C PRO A 51 10.64 -1.07 14.60
N ARG A 52 11.15 -2.18 14.07
CA ARG A 52 10.86 -2.64 12.71
C ARG A 52 9.84 -3.77 12.77
N CYS A 53 9.17 -4.00 11.65
CA CYS A 53 8.30 -5.15 11.46
C CYS A 53 9.01 -6.46 11.86
N LYS A 54 8.30 -7.35 12.56
CA LYS A 54 8.81 -8.67 12.96
C LYS A 54 9.03 -9.63 11.79
N SER A 55 8.40 -9.41 10.65
CA SER A 55 8.64 -10.24 9.47
C SER A 55 10.09 -10.09 9.01
N GLU A 56 10.81 -11.21 8.90
CA GLU A 56 12.25 -11.23 8.59
C GLU A 56 12.59 -10.54 7.25
N TRP A 57 11.64 -10.53 6.32
CA TRP A 57 11.74 -9.90 5.01
C TRP A 57 11.19 -8.47 4.96
N CYS A 58 10.82 -7.87 6.09
CA CYS A 58 10.20 -6.54 6.14
C CYS A 58 10.98 -5.59 7.05
N ASN A 59 11.49 -4.49 6.47
CA ASN A 59 12.25 -3.48 7.21
C ASN A 59 11.44 -2.23 7.59
N THR A 60 10.11 -2.25 7.42
CA THR A 60 9.23 -1.11 7.71
C THR A 60 9.26 -0.75 9.19
N LEU A 61 9.37 0.55 9.50
CA LEU A 61 9.23 1.07 10.87
C LEU A 61 7.78 1.00 11.34
N ILE A 62 7.56 0.66 12.61
CA ILE A 62 6.22 0.42 13.16
C ILE A 62 5.99 1.13 14.49
N THR A 63 4.73 1.13 14.95
CA THR A 63 4.29 1.72 16.23
C THR A 63 3.71 0.67 17.18
N ASN A 64 4.04 -0.62 16.98
CA ASN A 64 3.55 -1.79 17.74
C ASN A 64 2.03 -2.03 17.79
N LYS A 65 1.21 -1.23 17.09
CA LYS A 65 -0.24 -1.39 16.99
C LYS A 65 -0.71 -2.76 16.46
N TYR A 66 0.09 -3.41 15.62
CA TYR A 66 -0.25 -4.66 14.93
C TYR A 66 0.62 -5.82 15.41
N ASP A 67 0.68 -6.04 16.73
CA ASP A 67 1.45 -7.11 17.39
C ASP A 67 2.96 -7.17 17.03
N GLY A 68 3.54 -6.01 16.68
CA GLY A 68 4.94 -5.91 16.23
C GLY A 68 5.14 -6.15 14.73
N TYR A 69 4.08 -6.19 13.94
CA TYR A 69 4.14 -6.19 12.47
C TYR A 69 3.80 -4.81 11.92
N CYS A 70 4.21 -4.52 10.68
CA CYS A 70 3.62 -3.42 9.94
C CYS A 70 2.19 -3.81 9.54
N CYS A 71 1.36 -2.81 9.21
CA CYS A 71 -0.04 -3.03 8.80
C CYS A 71 -0.10 -4.12 7.73
N TYR A 72 0.72 -3.98 6.68
CA TYR A 72 0.86 -4.94 5.58
C TYR A 72 1.10 -6.38 6.04
N CYS A 73 2.21 -6.64 6.76
CA CYS A 73 2.54 -7.99 7.20
C CYS A 73 1.50 -8.59 8.15
N PHE A 74 0.89 -7.77 9.00
CA PHE A 74 -0.13 -8.24 9.94
C PHE A 74 -1.34 -8.85 9.22
N MET A 75 -1.85 -8.23 8.15
CA MET A 75 -3.05 -8.74 7.48
C MET A 75 -2.78 -10.01 6.67
N HIS A 76 -1.58 -10.11 6.08
CA HIS A 76 -1.24 -11.26 5.25
C HIS A 76 -0.88 -12.47 6.10
N LEU A 77 -0.30 -12.25 7.28
CA LEU A 77 0.02 -13.32 8.23
C LEU A 77 -1.19 -13.68 9.11
N PHE A 78 -2.11 -12.74 9.33
CA PHE A 78 -3.27 -12.91 10.21
C PHE A 78 -4.56 -12.43 9.52
N PRO A 79 -5.00 -13.08 8.42
CA PRO A 79 -6.17 -12.63 7.65
C PRO A 79 -7.48 -12.68 8.46
N ASP A 80 -7.57 -13.57 9.45
CA ASP A 80 -8.76 -13.70 10.30
C ASP A 80 -8.81 -12.66 11.43
N LYS A 81 -7.73 -11.91 11.66
CA LYS A 81 -7.71 -10.84 12.65
C LYS A 81 -8.24 -9.55 12.03
N GLN A 82 -9.31 -9.01 12.62
CA GLN A 82 -9.86 -7.73 12.19
C GLN A 82 -8.82 -6.62 12.38
N VAL A 83 -8.40 -5.98 11.29
CA VAL A 83 -7.37 -4.93 11.31
C VAL A 83 -8.02 -3.57 11.52
N SER A 84 -7.18 -2.54 11.75
CA SER A 84 -7.64 -1.19 12.08
C SER A 84 -8.73 -0.68 11.16
N ARG A 85 -9.60 0.19 11.71
CA ARG A 85 -10.61 0.95 10.97
C ARG A 85 -9.98 1.53 9.68
N ASN A 86 -10.58 1.21 8.52
CA ASN A 86 -10.35 1.80 7.18
C ASN A 86 -9.25 1.18 6.30
N TYR A 87 -8.66 0.05 6.67
CA TYR A 87 -7.65 -0.58 5.82
C TYR A 87 -8.24 -1.09 4.49
N LYS A 88 -7.56 -0.81 3.36
CA LYS A 88 -7.95 -1.17 1.97
C LYS A 88 -9.43 -0.95 1.66
N THR A 89 -10.05 0.04 2.31
CA THR A 89 -11.51 0.18 2.26
C THR A 89 -11.96 0.65 0.88
N LYS A 90 -11.21 1.54 0.23
CA LYS A 90 -11.52 1.99 -1.13
C LYS A 90 -11.24 0.88 -2.14
N GLU A 91 -10.08 0.24 -2.04
CA GLU A 91 -9.69 -0.91 -2.86
C GLU A 91 -10.77 -2.01 -2.83
N LYS A 92 -11.14 -2.45 -1.62
CA LYS A 92 -12.18 -3.46 -1.42
C LYS A 92 -13.53 -3.03 -2.02
N TYR A 93 -13.92 -1.77 -1.87
CA TYR A 93 -15.18 -1.27 -2.41
C TYR A 93 -15.23 -1.37 -3.93
N VAL A 94 -14.12 -1.04 -4.60
CA VAL A 94 -14.00 -1.15 -6.07
C VAL A 94 -13.97 -2.61 -6.50
N ILE A 95 -13.24 -3.48 -5.79
CA ILE A 95 -13.20 -4.93 -6.04
C ILE A 95 -14.60 -5.54 -5.91
N ASP A 96 -15.32 -5.23 -4.83
CA ASP A 96 -16.67 -5.74 -4.58
C ASP A 96 -17.63 -5.29 -5.69
N TYR A 97 -17.55 -4.02 -6.12
CA TYR A 97 -18.31 -3.50 -7.25
C TYR A 97 -18.03 -4.25 -8.55
N ILE A 98 -16.75 -4.50 -8.88
CA ILE A 98 -16.38 -5.23 -10.11
C ILE A 98 -16.84 -6.68 -10.05
N LYS A 99 -16.63 -7.38 -8.92
CA LYS A 99 -17.11 -8.76 -8.74
C LYS A 99 -18.62 -8.88 -8.88
N GLU A 100 -19.38 -7.89 -8.42
CA GLU A 100 -20.83 -7.88 -8.57
C GLU A 100 -21.29 -7.70 -10.02
N HIS A 101 -20.57 -6.91 -10.80
CA HIS A 101 -20.94 -6.59 -12.19
C HIS A 101 -20.38 -7.56 -13.24
N PHE A 102 -19.34 -8.32 -12.91
CA PHE A 102 -18.65 -9.24 -13.82
C PHE A 102 -18.61 -10.68 -13.28
N LYS A 103 -19.75 -11.18 -12.78
CA LYS A 103 -19.87 -12.51 -12.14
C LYS A 103 -19.53 -13.68 -13.06
N GLU A 104 -19.68 -13.50 -14.36
CA GLU A 104 -19.46 -14.54 -15.38
C GLU A 104 -17.99 -14.62 -15.83
N ILE A 105 -17.16 -13.70 -15.37
CA ILE A 105 -15.74 -13.62 -15.72
C ILE A 105 -14.92 -14.14 -14.54
N ASP A 106 -13.91 -14.95 -14.82
CA ASP A 106 -12.94 -15.36 -13.79
C ASP A 106 -12.03 -14.18 -13.44
N ILE A 107 -12.37 -13.51 -12.34
CA ILE A 107 -11.62 -12.38 -11.83
C ILE A 107 -10.64 -12.86 -10.77
N ILE A 108 -9.35 -12.73 -11.06
CA ILE A 108 -8.29 -13.01 -10.12
C ILE A 108 -8.03 -11.75 -9.30
N THR A 109 -8.34 -11.81 -8.01
CA THR A 109 -8.03 -10.74 -7.04
C THR A 109 -7.09 -11.25 -5.97
N ASP A 110 -6.05 -10.48 -5.64
CA ASP A 110 -5.15 -10.66 -4.48
C ASP A 110 -4.52 -12.07 -4.31
N LYS A 111 -4.57 -12.91 -5.35
CA LYS A 111 -3.88 -14.20 -5.42
C LYS A 111 -2.56 -14.04 -6.14
N GLN A 112 -1.49 -14.59 -5.56
CA GLN A 112 -0.24 -14.82 -6.28
C GLN A 112 -0.55 -15.57 -7.57
N ILE A 113 -0.14 -15.03 -8.72
CA ILE A 113 -0.21 -15.72 -10.00
C ILE A 113 0.64 -16.98 -9.87
N HIS A 114 0.03 -18.16 -10.08
CA HIS A 114 0.73 -19.43 -9.98
C HIS A 114 1.75 -19.52 -11.13
N GLY A 115 3.05 -19.48 -10.81
CA GLY A 115 4.15 -19.68 -11.77
C GLY A 115 4.86 -18.41 -12.28
N GLY A 116 4.42 -17.21 -11.89
CA GLY A 116 5.10 -15.96 -12.27
C GLY A 116 6.32 -15.67 -11.40
N CYS A 117 7.43 -15.22 -11.99
CA CYS A 117 8.66 -14.90 -11.23
C CYS A 117 8.52 -13.58 -10.43
N SER A 118 7.48 -12.78 -10.71
CA SER A 118 7.20 -11.52 -10.03
C SER A 118 6.22 -11.70 -8.85
N ARG A 119 6.65 -11.34 -7.64
CA ARG A 119 5.83 -11.39 -6.40
C ARG A 119 4.70 -10.33 -6.35
N ARG A 120 4.35 -9.70 -7.47
CA ARG A 120 3.34 -8.63 -7.54
C ARG A 120 1.96 -9.27 -7.70
N ARG A 121 0.99 -8.76 -6.94
CA ARG A 121 -0.41 -9.19 -6.98
C ARG A 121 -1.19 -8.02 -7.58
N PRO A 122 -1.70 -8.14 -8.82
CA PRO A 122 -2.62 -7.14 -9.34
C PRO A 122 -3.86 -7.09 -8.44
N ASP A 123 -4.40 -5.90 -8.21
CA ASP A 123 -5.62 -5.76 -7.41
C ASP A 123 -6.76 -6.55 -8.06
N ILE A 124 -6.84 -6.46 -9.39
CA ILE A 124 -7.76 -7.20 -10.24
C ILE A 124 -7.04 -7.59 -11.53
N LEU A 125 -7.11 -8.88 -11.89
CA LEU A 125 -6.64 -9.42 -13.15
C LEU A 125 -7.76 -10.21 -13.84
N ILE A 126 -7.90 -9.96 -15.13
CA ILE A 126 -8.82 -10.66 -16.02
C ILE A 126 -7.98 -11.21 -17.18
N ASP A 127 -7.89 -12.54 -17.28
CA ASP A 127 -7.20 -13.22 -18.38
C ASP A 127 -8.20 -13.62 -19.46
N LEU A 128 -8.07 -13.06 -20.66
CA LEU A 128 -8.90 -13.40 -21.82
C LEU A 128 -8.24 -14.45 -22.73
N GLY A 129 -7.09 -15.01 -22.31
CA GLY A 129 -6.29 -15.97 -23.06
C GLY A 129 -5.42 -15.34 -24.16
N TYR A 130 -5.90 -14.30 -24.85
CA TYR A 130 -5.14 -13.58 -25.88
C TYR A 130 -4.63 -12.20 -25.44
N GLN A 131 -5.23 -11.63 -24.39
CA GLN A 131 -4.80 -10.39 -23.76
C GLN A 131 -5.21 -10.41 -22.29
N ILE A 132 -4.53 -9.60 -21.49
CA ILE A 132 -4.75 -9.53 -20.05
C ILE A 132 -5.16 -8.11 -19.70
N ILE A 133 -6.22 -7.97 -18.90
CA ILE A 133 -6.63 -6.68 -18.32
C ILE A 133 -6.21 -6.71 -16.85
N ILE A 134 -5.45 -5.70 -16.45
CA ILE A 134 -5.03 -5.47 -15.07
C ILE A 134 -5.64 -4.15 -14.62
N VAL A 135 -6.43 -4.17 -13.54
CA VAL A 135 -6.91 -2.95 -12.90
C VAL A 135 -6.09 -2.73 -11.64
N GLU A 136 -5.48 -1.55 -11.53
CA GLU A 136 -4.73 -1.11 -10.34
C GLU A 136 -5.49 0.01 -9.65
N ILE A 137 -5.78 -0.17 -8.36
CA ILE A 137 -6.50 0.80 -7.54
C ILE A 137 -5.47 1.63 -6.78
N ASP A 138 -5.17 2.80 -7.32
CA ASP A 138 -4.03 3.62 -6.91
C ASP A 138 -4.46 4.71 -5.93
N GLU A 139 -4.54 4.36 -4.64
CA GLU A 139 -4.82 5.33 -3.58
C GLU A 139 -3.70 6.39 -3.48
N ASN A 140 -4.06 7.68 -3.49
CA ASN A 140 -3.15 8.83 -3.50
C ASN A 140 -2.26 8.97 -4.76
N GLN A 141 -2.71 8.42 -5.90
CA GLN A 141 -2.11 8.63 -7.22
C GLN A 141 -0.62 8.24 -7.36
N HIS A 142 -0.07 7.32 -6.55
CA HIS A 142 1.35 6.93 -6.49
C HIS A 142 2.28 7.61 -7.53
N ILE A 143 2.57 8.91 -7.31
CA ILE A 143 3.29 9.78 -8.26
C ILE A 143 4.80 9.47 -8.27
N ASN A 144 5.25 8.47 -7.50
CA ASN A 144 6.64 8.02 -7.48
C ASN A 144 6.95 7.17 -8.72
N TYR A 145 7.12 7.91 -9.80
CA TYR A 145 7.79 7.54 -11.02
C TYR A 145 9.27 7.26 -10.72
N ASP A 146 9.59 6.10 -10.14
CA ASP A 146 10.94 5.55 -10.23
C ASP A 146 11.02 4.75 -11.55
N CYS A 147 11.10 5.52 -12.64
CA CYS A 147 10.92 5.12 -14.04
C CYS A 147 12.01 4.20 -14.62
N SER A 148 12.80 3.53 -13.80
CA SER A 148 13.75 2.50 -14.25
C SER A 148 13.30 1.07 -13.92
N CYS A 149 12.41 0.91 -12.93
CA CYS A 149 12.02 -0.41 -12.44
C CYS A 149 10.70 -0.90 -13.06
N GLU A 150 9.71 -0.04 -13.33
CA GLU A 150 8.43 -0.47 -13.93
C GLU A 150 8.56 -0.96 -15.37
N ASN A 151 9.36 -0.31 -16.22
CA ASN A 151 9.53 -0.75 -17.62
C ASN A 151 10.28 -2.08 -17.75
N LYS A 152 11.32 -2.31 -16.92
CA LYS A 152 12.02 -3.60 -16.84
C LYS A 152 11.09 -4.72 -16.38
N ARG A 153 10.17 -4.40 -15.48
CA ARG A 153 9.23 -5.31 -14.82
C ARG A 153 8.00 -5.63 -15.67
N ILE A 154 7.50 -4.67 -16.44
CA ILE A 154 6.45 -4.92 -17.43
C ILE A 154 7.02 -5.79 -18.56
N MET A 155 8.30 -5.62 -18.92
CA MET A 155 9.00 -6.53 -19.83
C MET A 155 9.14 -7.95 -19.25
N GLU A 156 9.45 -8.10 -17.96
CA GLU A 156 9.50 -9.42 -17.29
C GLU A 156 8.12 -10.11 -17.27
N LEU A 157 7.04 -9.37 -17.00
CA LEU A 157 5.68 -9.89 -17.11
C LEU A 157 5.32 -10.29 -18.55
N SER A 158 5.72 -9.51 -19.56
CA SER A 158 5.51 -9.81 -20.98
C SER A 158 6.26 -11.07 -21.44
N GLN A 159 7.44 -11.34 -20.88
CA GLN A 159 8.20 -12.57 -21.11
C GLN A 159 7.51 -13.81 -20.49
N ASP A 160 6.89 -13.65 -19.31
CA ASP A 160 6.20 -14.75 -18.61
C ASP A 160 4.81 -15.11 -19.23
N VAL A 161 4.18 -14.20 -20.00
CA VAL A 161 2.86 -14.42 -20.63
C VAL A 161 2.89 -14.60 -22.16
N ASP A 162 3.98 -15.10 -22.72
CA ASP A 162 4.10 -15.43 -24.17
C ASP A 162 3.75 -14.24 -25.10
N HIS A 163 4.19 -13.02 -24.72
CA HIS A 163 3.99 -11.79 -25.49
C HIS A 163 2.52 -11.35 -25.65
N ARG A 164 1.62 -11.83 -24.78
CA ARG A 164 0.23 -11.34 -24.74
C ARG A 164 0.19 -9.84 -24.47
N HIS A 165 -0.75 -9.17 -25.14
CA HIS A 165 -1.01 -7.76 -24.91
C HIS A 165 -1.57 -7.53 -23.50
N ILE A 166 -1.06 -6.51 -22.80
CA ILE A 166 -1.48 -6.15 -21.44
C ILE A 166 -2.14 -4.77 -21.46
N ILE A 167 -3.32 -4.68 -20.87
CA ILE A 167 -4.05 -3.43 -20.67
C ILE A 167 -4.04 -3.10 -19.18
N PHE A 168 -3.37 -2.03 -18.79
CA PHE A 168 -3.40 -1.46 -17.45
C PHE A 168 -4.48 -0.38 -17.36
N ILE A 169 -5.48 -0.60 -16.52
CA ILE A 169 -6.46 0.41 -16.14
C ILE A 169 -6.12 0.86 -14.72
N ARG A 170 -5.48 2.02 -14.60
CA ARG A 170 -5.16 2.63 -13.32
C ARG A 170 -6.31 3.51 -12.88
N PHE A 171 -6.90 3.21 -11.73
CA PHE A 171 -8.06 3.90 -11.18
C PHE A 171 -7.71 4.60 -9.88
N ASN A 172 -7.77 5.94 -9.87
CA ASN A 172 -7.56 6.73 -8.66
C ASN A 172 -8.89 6.97 -7.92
N PRO A 173 -9.07 6.42 -6.70
CA PRO A 173 -10.28 6.65 -5.91
C PRO A 173 -10.27 7.99 -5.15
N ASP A 174 -9.15 8.72 -5.16
CA ASP A 174 -8.91 9.91 -4.33
C ASP A 174 -9.16 11.24 -5.06
N ASP A 175 -8.72 12.35 -4.47
CA ASP A 175 -8.70 13.64 -5.15
C ASP A 175 -7.72 13.64 -6.31
N TYR A 176 -7.98 14.53 -7.27
CA TYR A 176 -7.12 14.78 -8.41
C TYR A 176 -7.34 16.19 -8.95
N LYS A 177 -6.39 16.66 -9.76
CA LYS A 177 -6.39 17.98 -10.36
C LYS A 177 -6.63 17.90 -11.85
N THR A 178 -7.53 18.75 -12.32
CA THR A 178 -7.65 19.00 -13.75
C THR A 178 -7.06 20.38 -14.03
N ASN A 179 -6.65 20.63 -15.28
CA ASN A 179 -6.21 21.94 -15.75
C ASN A 179 -7.14 23.11 -15.37
N LEU A 180 -8.42 22.82 -15.06
CA LEU A 180 -9.44 23.83 -14.73
C LEU A 180 -9.80 23.87 -13.24
N LYS A 181 -9.69 22.76 -12.50
CA LYS A 181 -10.19 22.65 -11.13
C LYS A 181 -9.58 21.49 -10.34
N ASN A 182 -9.52 21.65 -9.02
CA ASN A 182 -9.22 20.58 -8.09
C ASN A 182 -10.49 19.80 -7.76
N ILE A 183 -10.49 18.49 -8.03
CA ILE A 183 -11.58 17.58 -7.69
C ILE A 183 -11.28 16.92 -6.35
N THR A 184 -12.12 17.19 -5.35
CA THR A 184 -11.94 16.64 -4.00
C THR A 184 -12.37 15.18 -3.90
N SER A 185 -11.68 14.41 -3.05
CA SER A 185 -11.94 12.98 -2.84
C SER A 185 -13.39 12.71 -2.46
N CYS A 186 -13.97 11.67 -3.08
CA CYS A 186 -15.30 11.17 -2.75
C CYS A 186 -15.35 10.58 -1.33
N TRP A 187 -14.20 10.21 -0.77
CA TRP A 187 -14.08 9.55 0.51
C TRP A 187 -13.82 10.55 1.65
N GLY A 188 -14.30 10.21 2.85
CA GLY A 188 -14.08 10.98 4.06
C GLY A 188 -14.27 10.13 5.32
N LEU A 189 -13.81 10.65 6.46
CA LEU A 189 -14.01 10.01 7.75
C LEU A 189 -15.34 10.43 8.36
N ASN A 190 -16.14 9.47 8.82
CA ASN A 190 -17.34 9.75 9.59
C ASN A 190 -16.99 10.07 11.07
N LYS A 191 -18.01 10.40 11.89
CA LYS A 191 -17.82 10.72 13.32
C LYS A 191 -17.16 9.61 14.14
N LYS A 192 -17.19 8.36 13.68
CA LYS A 192 -16.56 7.19 14.31
C LYS A 192 -15.14 6.92 13.77
N GLY A 193 -14.64 7.77 12.88
CA GLY A 193 -13.36 7.62 12.21
C GLY A 193 -13.37 6.51 11.15
N ILE A 194 -14.53 6.18 10.57
CA ILE A 194 -14.65 5.17 9.50
C ILE A 194 -14.63 5.88 8.14
N CYS A 195 -13.82 5.37 7.21
CA CYS A 195 -13.70 5.84 5.84
C CYS A 195 -14.93 5.39 5.05
N THR A 196 -15.70 6.37 4.62
CA THR A 196 -16.97 6.19 3.91
C THR A 196 -17.07 7.21 2.81
N ILE A 197 -17.84 6.90 1.77
CA ILE A 197 -18.18 7.86 0.73
C ILE A 197 -18.97 9.01 1.36
N LYS A 198 -18.59 10.25 1.04
CA LYS A 198 -19.30 11.45 1.49
C LYS A 198 -20.66 11.46 0.82
N LYS A 199 -21.73 11.71 1.59
CA LYS A 199 -23.11 11.73 1.04
C LYS A 199 -23.27 12.67 -0.16
N CYS A 200 -22.61 13.82 -0.14
CA CYS A 200 -22.63 14.81 -1.23
C CYS A 200 -21.80 14.40 -2.48
N LYS A 201 -21.06 13.29 -2.42
CA LYS A 201 -20.18 12.80 -3.49
C LYS A 201 -20.59 11.40 -3.96
N GLN A 202 -21.77 10.92 -3.56
CA GLN A 202 -22.23 9.58 -3.92
C GLN A 202 -22.45 9.45 -5.43
N GLU A 203 -23.03 10.47 -6.06
CA GLU A 203 -23.23 10.51 -7.52
C GLU A 203 -21.89 10.53 -8.25
N GLU A 204 -20.98 11.44 -7.88
CA GLU A 204 -19.63 11.50 -8.46
C GLU A 204 -18.87 10.16 -8.30
N TRP A 205 -18.96 9.50 -7.14
CA TRP A 205 -18.34 8.20 -6.94
C TRP A 205 -18.93 7.12 -7.85
N ASN A 206 -20.26 7.11 -8.01
CA ASN A 206 -20.93 6.18 -8.90
C ASN A 206 -20.53 6.42 -10.35
N GLU A 207 -20.41 7.68 -10.78
CA GLU A 207 -19.90 8.03 -12.12
C GLU A 207 -18.49 7.48 -12.34
N ARG A 208 -17.60 7.58 -11.33
CA ARG A 208 -16.25 7.00 -11.44
C ARG A 208 -16.28 5.48 -11.64
N LEU A 209 -17.12 4.78 -10.89
CA LEU A 209 -17.28 3.32 -11.01
C LEU A 209 -17.88 2.93 -12.36
N ILE A 210 -18.83 3.70 -12.88
CA ILE A 210 -19.41 3.51 -14.21
C ILE A 210 -18.34 3.64 -15.29
N ILE A 211 -17.52 4.70 -15.25
CA ILE A 211 -16.44 4.91 -16.21
C ILE A 211 -15.42 3.75 -16.15
N LEU A 212 -15.07 3.29 -14.94
CA LEU A 212 -14.20 2.11 -14.79
C LEU A 212 -14.82 0.86 -15.43
N LYS A 213 -16.09 0.59 -15.16
CA LYS A 213 -16.83 -0.53 -15.75
C LYS A 213 -16.88 -0.44 -17.28
N GLU A 214 -17.13 0.75 -17.82
CA GLU A 214 -17.15 1.00 -19.27
C GLU A 214 -15.79 0.73 -19.91
N GLN A 215 -14.69 1.14 -19.26
CA GLN A 215 -13.35 0.83 -19.74
C GLN A 215 -13.06 -0.67 -19.72
N ILE A 216 -13.42 -1.38 -18.65
CA ILE A 216 -13.28 -2.84 -18.61
C ILE A 216 -14.09 -3.48 -19.75
N ASN A 217 -15.37 -3.12 -19.90
CA ASN A 217 -16.23 -3.62 -20.98
C ASN A 217 -15.65 -3.36 -22.37
N TYR A 218 -15.09 -2.17 -22.59
CA TYR A 218 -14.43 -1.84 -23.84
C TYR A 218 -13.30 -2.82 -24.14
N TRP A 219 -12.42 -3.11 -23.17
CA TRP A 219 -11.30 -4.03 -23.36
C TRP A 219 -11.65 -5.52 -23.31
N LEU A 220 -12.82 -5.89 -22.78
CA LEU A 220 -13.33 -7.25 -22.94
C LEU A 220 -13.62 -7.57 -24.42
N ILE A 221 -14.00 -6.57 -25.21
CA ILE A 221 -14.44 -6.74 -26.59
C ILE A 221 -13.34 -6.31 -27.59
N ASN A 222 -12.56 -5.28 -27.25
CA ASN A 222 -11.55 -4.71 -28.12
C ASN A 222 -10.14 -5.25 -27.84
N LYS A 223 -9.31 -5.26 -28.87
CA LYS A 223 -7.90 -5.67 -28.77
C LYS A 223 -6.98 -4.49 -28.97
N THR A 224 -5.94 -4.40 -28.17
CA THR A 224 -4.86 -3.43 -28.41
C THR A 224 -3.85 -4.01 -29.39
N SER A 225 -3.22 -3.15 -30.19
CA SER A 225 -2.06 -3.48 -31.01
C SER A 225 -0.73 -3.18 -30.29
N LYS A 226 -0.78 -2.55 -29.12
CA LYS A 226 0.39 -2.28 -28.29
C LYS A 226 0.62 -3.46 -27.37
N LEU A 227 1.88 -3.84 -27.16
CA LEU A 227 2.26 -4.81 -26.11
C LEU A 227 1.71 -4.39 -24.75
N ILE A 228 1.75 -3.09 -24.45
CA ILE A 228 1.28 -2.52 -23.20
C ILE A 228 0.44 -1.28 -23.52
N GLU A 229 -0.80 -1.26 -23.06
CA GLU A 229 -1.69 -0.11 -23.08
C GLU A 229 -1.92 0.35 -21.64
N ILE A 230 -1.81 1.65 -21.37
CA ILE A 230 -2.00 2.22 -20.02
C ILE A 230 -3.08 3.29 -20.08
N ILE A 231 -4.08 3.16 -19.22
CA ILE A 231 -5.23 4.03 -19.13
C ILE A 231 -5.30 4.54 -17.71
N GLN A 232 -5.28 5.86 -17.56
CA GLN A 232 -5.36 6.54 -16.26
C GLN A 232 -6.73 7.17 -16.11
N LEU A 233 -7.46 6.73 -15.07
CA LEU A 233 -8.78 7.25 -14.72
C LEU A 233 -8.68 8.09 -13.46
N PHE A 234 -9.10 9.35 -13.57
CA PHE A 234 -9.17 10.31 -12.46
C PHE A 234 -7.80 10.71 -11.88
N TYR A 235 -6.81 10.93 -12.73
CA TYR A 235 -5.47 11.40 -12.36
C TYR A 235 -5.30 12.90 -12.58
N ASP A 236 -4.23 13.46 -12.01
CA ASP A 236 -3.80 14.81 -12.31
C ASP A 236 -3.52 14.98 -13.82
N THR A 237 -4.10 16.01 -14.43
CA THR A 237 -3.94 16.39 -15.87
C THR A 237 -3.61 17.85 -16.04
#